data_AF-A0A2N3XSP2-F1
#
_entry.id   AF-A0A2N3XSP2-F1
#
_cell.length_a   1.000
_cell.length_b   1.000
_cell.length_c   1.000
_cell.angle_alpha   90.00
_cell.angle_beta   90.00
_cell.angle_gamma   90.00
#
_symmetry.space_group_name_H-M   'P 1'
#
loop_
_entity.id
_entity.type
_entity.pdbx_description
1 polymer ?
#
loop_
_entity_poly.entity_id
_entity_poly.type
_entity_poly.pdbx_seq_one_letter_code
_entity_poly.pdbx_strand_id
1 'polypeptide(L)'
;MTDTDRDLVGELHRYLVGQRGWIVSPLLDNEIDDDGVPDTAEPIWDYPQSYRAVEIHEIAEAGPQILDAVTDIDESTWDWAPKPIKFNTAGNVRGCEKHDIIQRFFPMSALDDPTEMSAFLDEAEAHARELDPRELIECRFFGPCG
;
A
#
# COMPACT_ATOMS: atom_id res chain seq x y z
N MET A 1 2.69 9.88 17.85
CA MET A 1 2.82 8.42 17.81
C MET A 1 3.24 7.93 19.19
N THR A 2 2.62 6.87 19.71
CA THR A 2 3.06 6.25 20.98
C THR A 2 4.24 5.29 20.74
N ASP A 3 4.96 4.88 21.79
CA ASP A 3 6.05 3.89 21.66
C ASP A 3 5.54 2.56 21.06
N THR A 4 4.33 2.14 21.45
CA THR A 4 3.67 0.94 20.90
C THR A 4 3.36 1.10 19.41
N ASP A 5 2.88 2.26 18.99
CA ASP A 5 2.65 2.53 17.56
C ASP A 5 3.97 2.51 16.77
N ARG A 6 5.05 3.02 17.35
CA ARG A 6 6.38 3.02 16.73
C ARG A 6 6.94 1.60 16.54
N ASP A 7 6.82 0.76 17.57
CA ASP A 7 7.25 -0.64 17.50
C ASP A 7 6.50 -1.40 16.38
N LEU A 8 5.19 -1.16 16.29
CA LEU A 8 4.31 -1.71 15.27
C LEU A 8 4.67 -1.26 13.86
N VAL A 9 4.94 0.03 13.66
CA VAL A 9 5.44 0.58 12.39
C VAL A 9 6.79 -0.05 12.03
N GLY A 10 7.68 -0.23 13.00
CA GLY A 10 8.98 -0.88 12.80
C GLY A 10 8.86 -2.37 12.43
N GLU A 11 7.88 -3.09 12.97
CA GLU A 11 7.58 -4.48 12.58
C GLU A 11 7.05 -4.57 11.16
N LEU A 12 6.06 -3.73 10.81
CA LEU A 12 5.54 -3.68 9.45
C LEU A 12 6.63 -3.27 8.45
N HIS A 13 7.44 -2.28 8.78
CA HIS A 13 8.57 -1.84 7.97
C HIS A 13 9.54 -3.00 7.70
N ARG A 14 9.98 -3.71 8.75
CA ARG A 14 10.88 -4.86 8.60
C ARG A 14 10.27 -5.97 7.76
N TYR A 15 8.97 -6.20 7.88
CA TYR A 15 8.26 -7.18 7.06
C TYR A 15 8.21 -6.76 5.59
N LEU A 16 7.69 -5.56 5.28
CA LEU A 16 7.51 -5.11 3.90
C LEU A 16 8.85 -4.81 3.20
N VAL A 17 9.72 -4.03 3.81
CA VAL A 17 11.00 -3.63 3.21
C VAL A 17 12.00 -4.79 3.28
N GLY A 18 12.19 -5.38 4.46
CA GLY A 18 13.21 -6.39 4.69
C GLY A 18 12.92 -7.75 4.05
N GLN A 19 11.65 -8.18 4.02
CA GLN A 19 11.29 -9.52 3.53
C GLN A 19 10.66 -9.48 2.13
N ARG A 20 9.93 -8.42 1.79
CA ARG A 20 9.18 -8.34 0.52
C ARG A 20 9.76 -7.36 -0.49
N GLY A 21 10.75 -6.54 -0.10
CA GLY A 21 11.42 -5.61 -1.01
C GLY A 21 10.60 -4.39 -1.40
N TRP A 22 9.63 -4.01 -0.56
CA TRP A 22 8.90 -2.75 -0.67
C TRP A 22 9.80 -1.58 -0.29
N ILE A 23 9.35 -0.36 -0.57
CA ILE A 23 10.05 0.88 -0.20
C ILE A 23 9.15 1.79 0.61
N VAL A 24 9.73 2.64 1.44
CA VAL A 24 8.98 3.77 2.01
C VAL A 24 8.62 4.73 0.89
N SER A 25 7.35 5.14 0.81
CA SER A 25 6.87 5.99 -0.28
C SER A 25 7.65 7.32 -0.30
N PRO A 26 8.22 7.72 -1.44
CA PRO A 26 8.93 9.00 -1.57
C PRO A 26 7.98 10.18 -1.79
N LEU A 27 6.69 9.93 -1.99
CA LEU A 27 5.69 10.93 -2.39
C LEU A 27 5.04 11.67 -1.22
N LEU A 28 5.30 11.22 0.01
CA LEU A 28 4.80 11.83 1.23
C LEU A 28 5.95 12.31 2.10
N ASP A 29 5.66 13.28 2.98
CA ASP A 29 6.53 13.67 4.09
C ASP A 29 6.60 12.55 5.15
N ASN A 30 6.98 11.34 4.71
CA ASN A 30 7.42 10.27 5.57
C ASN A 30 8.72 10.75 6.22
N GLU A 31 8.64 11.38 7.39
CA GLU A 31 9.81 11.59 8.22
C GLU A 31 10.40 10.20 8.52
N ILE A 32 11.69 10.01 8.23
CA ILE A 32 12.39 8.74 8.42
C ILE A 32 13.40 8.95 9.54
N ASP A 33 13.47 8.00 10.47
CA ASP A 33 14.47 7.99 11.54
C ASP A 33 15.87 7.55 11.06
N ASP A 34 16.83 7.53 11.97
CA ASP A 34 18.22 7.15 11.69
C ASP A 34 18.37 5.69 11.20
N ASP A 35 17.37 4.83 11.44
CA ASP A 35 17.34 3.42 11.06
C ASP A 35 16.58 3.16 9.75
N GLY A 36 16.08 4.21 9.10
CA GLY A 36 15.34 4.09 7.84
C GLY A 36 13.85 3.78 8.03
N VAL A 37 13.33 3.83 9.27
CA VAL A 37 11.94 3.53 9.59
C VAL A 37 11.12 4.83 9.58
N PRO A 38 9.89 4.82 9.03
CA PRO A 38 9.01 5.98 9.13
C PRO A 38 8.68 6.34 10.59
N ASP A 39 8.82 7.62 10.96
CA ASP A 39 8.43 8.21 12.24
C ASP A 39 7.27 9.21 12.08
N THR A 40 6.34 8.89 11.16
CA THR A 40 5.11 9.66 10.93
C THR A 40 3.89 8.89 11.42
N ALA A 41 2.75 9.58 11.60
CA ALA A 41 1.50 8.96 11.99
C ALA A 41 0.89 8.09 10.88
N GLU A 42 1.10 8.42 9.61
CA GLU A 42 0.48 7.66 8.50
C GLU A 42 1.54 7.25 7.48
N PRO A 43 2.47 6.36 7.88
CA PRO A 43 3.53 5.95 6.98
C PRO A 43 2.97 5.14 5.83
N ILE A 44 3.45 5.43 4.62
CA ILE A 44 3.08 4.69 3.41
C ILE A 44 4.29 3.93 2.88
N TRP A 45 4.07 2.67 2.53
CA TRP A 45 5.01 1.84 1.79
C TRP A 45 4.46 1.50 0.41
N ASP A 46 5.33 1.56 -0.57
CA ASP A 46 5.02 1.31 -1.97
C ASP A 46 5.67 0.01 -2.43
N TYR A 47 4.94 -0.74 -3.26
CA TYR A 47 5.49 -1.89 -3.96
C TYR A 47 6.12 -1.44 -5.29
N PRO A 48 7.46 -1.44 -5.42
CA PRO A 48 8.13 -0.73 -6.51
C PRO A 48 8.01 -1.42 -7.88
N GLN A 49 7.58 -2.68 -7.92
CA GLN A 49 7.41 -3.44 -9.17
C GLN A 49 5.98 -3.40 -9.72
N SER A 50 5.10 -2.57 -9.14
CA SER A 50 3.82 -2.23 -9.78
C SER A 50 4.05 -1.81 -11.23
N TYR A 51 3.13 -2.22 -12.11
CA TYR A 51 3.15 -1.85 -13.53
C TYR A 51 4.43 -2.26 -14.26
N ARG A 52 4.98 -3.45 -13.94
CA ARG A 52 6.27 -3.94 -14.47
C ARG A 52 7.42 -2.96 -14.20
N ALA A 53 7.34 -2.18 -13.12
CA ALA A 53 8.27 -1.09 -12.79
C ALA A 53 8.41 -0.01 -13.88
N VAL A 54 7.39 0.15 -14.73
CA VAL A 54 7.32 1.29 -15.66
C VAL A 54 7.07 2.54 -14.84
N GLU A 55 7.93 3.54 -15.00
CA GLU A 55 7.71 4.85 -14.39
C GLU A 55 6.42 5.44 -14.95
N ILE A 56 5.41 5.54 -14.08
CA ILE A 56 4.17 6.25 -14.36
C ILE A 56 4.22 7.58 -13.64
N HIS A 57 3.92 8.66 -14.36
CA HIS A 57 3.65 9.91 -13.68
C HIS A 57 2.30 9.80 -12.99
N GLU A 58 2.31 9.76 -11.66
CA GLU A 58 1.11 9.98 -10.88
C GLU A 58 0.67 11.43 -11.08
N ILE A 59 -0.25 11.65 -12.01
CA ILE A 59 -0.91 12.94 -12.20
C ILE A 59 -2.01 13.03 -11.14
N ALA A 60 -1.65 13.27 -9.88
CA ALA A 60 -2.56 13.42 -8.75
C ALA A 60 -3.76 12.42 -8.82
N GLU A 61 -4.99 12.88 -8.55
CA GLU A 61 -6.23 12.06 -8.54
C GLU A 61 -6.62 11.39 -9.89
N ALA A 62 -5.82 11.56 -10.95
CA ALA A 62 -6.14 11.09 -12.29
C ALA A 62 -5.28 9.91 -12.78
N GLY A 63 -4.22 9.55 -12.06
CA GLY A 63 -3.34 8.43 -12.39
C GLY A 63 -3.80 7.08 -11.79
N PRO A 64 -3.36 5.95 -12.36
CA PRO A 64 -3.43 4.66 -11.67
C PRO A 64 -2.60 4.70 -10.38
N GLN A 65 -3.11 4.06 -9.33
CA GLN A 65 -2.46 3.97 -8.02
C GLN A 65 -1.65 2.68 -7.92
N ILE A 66 -0.41 2.77 -7.48
CA ILE A 66 0.45 1.63 -7.20
C ILE A 66 -0.10 0.76 -6.05
N LEU A 67 0.50 -0.41 -5.85
CA LEU A 67 0.17 -1.24 -4.69
C LEU A 67 0.87 -0.61 -3.49
N ASP A 68 0.09 -0.25 -2.48
CA ASP A 68 0.59 0.43 -1.28
C ASP A 68 0.06 -0.21 0.01
N ALA A 69 0.73 0.16 1.11
CA ALA A 69 0.37 -0.19 2.46
C ALA A 69 0.43 1.07 3.33
N VAL A 70 -0.53 1.23 4.22
CA VAL A 70 -0.54 2.31 5.22
C VAL A 70 -1.15 1.81 6.52
N THR A 71 -0.62 2.32 7.62
CA THR A 71 -1.24 2.19 8.94
C THR A 71 -2.08 3.43 9.22
N ASP A 72 -3.35 3.25 9.55
CA ASP A 72 -4.24 4.34 9.97
C ASP A 72 -3.96 4.65 11.46
N ILE A 73 -2.93 5.46 11.73
CA ILE A 73 -2.55 5.84 13.11
C ILE A 73 -3.14 7.21 13.50
N ASP A 74 -4.03 7.82 12.70
CA ASP A 74 -4.72 9.03 13.12
C ASP A 74 -5.60 8.79 14.37
N GLU A 75 -5.78 9.86 15.16
CA GLU A 75 -6.54 9.90 16.42
C GLU A 75 -8.06 10.00 16.20
N SER A 76 -8.53 10.14 14.96
CA SER A 76 -9.94 10.41 14.66
C SER A 76 -10.81 9.16 14.39
N THR A 77 -10.17 8.01 14.16
CA THR A 77 -10.82 6.73 13.85
C THR A 77 -10.92 5.83 15.07
N TRP A 78 -11.92 6.14 15.93
CA TRP A 78 -12.45 5.27 16.97
C TRP A 78 -11.41 4.72 17.98
N ASP A 79 -11.14 5.50 19.04
CA ASP A 79 -10.27 5.19 20.19
C ASP A 79 -10.34 3.77 20.81
N TRP A 80 -11.34 2.95 20.46
CA TRP A 80 -11.59 1.65 21.05
C TRP A 80 -11.20 0.45 20.16
N ALA A 81 -10.76 0.66 18.92
CA ALA A 81 -10.38 -0.41 18.00
C ALA A 81 -8.87 -0.41 17.72
N PRO A 82 -8.21 -1.58 17.66
CA PRO A 82 -6.83 -1.66 17.19
C PRO A 82 -6.75 -1.19 15.73
N LYS A 83 -5.85 -0.25 15.48
CA LYS A 83 -5.61 0.40 14.19
C LYS A 83 -5.14 -0.64 13.16
N PRO A 84 -5.84 -0.86 12.03
CA PRO A 84 -5.48 -1.91 11.09
C PRO A 84 -4.35 -1.49 10.14
N ILE A 85 -3.64 -2.49 9.61
CA ILE A 85 -2.82 -2.35 8.41
C ILE A 85 -3.77 -2.36 7.22
N LYS A 86 -3.75 -1.31 6.40
CA LYS A 86 -4.52 -1.23 5.16
C LYS A 86 -3.59 -1.43 3.97
N PHE A 87 -3.97 -2.33 3.07
CA PHE A 87 -3.36 -2.47 1.75
C PHE A 87 -4.35 -2.03 0.67
N ASN A 88 -3.89 -1.24 -0.29
CA ASN A 88 -4.63 -0.93 -1.51
C ASN A 88 -3.98 -1.68 -2.67
N THR A 89 -4.74 -2.48 -3.42
CA THR A 89 -4.21 -3.10 -4.64
C THR A 89 -3.88 -2.05 -5.70
N ALA A 90 -2.92 -2.35 -6.57
CA ALA A 90 -2.64 -1.48 -7.71
C ALA A 90 -3.86 -1.41 -8.65
N GLY A 91 -4.23 -0.22 -9.14
CA GLY A 91 -5.43 -0.06 -9.97
C GLY A 91 -5.90 1.38 -10.14
N ASN A 92 -7.19 1.57 -10.37
CA ASN A 92 -7.87 2.86 -10.46
C ASN A 92 -8.98 2.94 -9.42
N VAL A 93 -9.14 4.12 -8.82
CA VAL A 93 -10.35 4.42 -8.05
C VAL A 93 -11.57 4.34 -8.98
N ARG A 94 -12.50 3.42 -8.69
CA ARG A 94 -13.68 3.12 -9.53
C ARG A 94 -13.29 2.57 -10.91
N GLY A 95 -12.29 1.69 -10.93
CA GLY A 95 -11.95 0.90 -12.11
C GLY A 95 -13.05 -0.11 -12.47
N CYS A 96 -12.87 -0.83 -13.57
CA CYS A 96 -13.67 -2.04 -13.81
C CYS A 96 -13.25 -3.15 -12.83
N GLU A 97 -13.97 -4.28 -12.79
CA GLU A 97 -13.67 -5.40 -11.90
C GLU A 97 -12.20 -5.88 -11.91
N LYS A 98 -11.50 -5.72 -13.05
CA LYS A 98 -10.09 -6.10 -13.19
C LYS A 98 -9.08 -5.02 -12.78
N HIS A 99 -9.52 -3.78 -12.73
CA HIS A 99 -8.67 -2.60 -12.60
C HIS A 99 -9.05 -1.73 -11.40
N ASP A 100 -10.01 -2.17 -10.59
CA ASP A 100 -10.44 -1.44 -9.41
C ASP A 100 -9.46 -1.63 -8.26
N ILE A 101 -9.36 -0.63 -7.40
CA ILE A 101 -8.58 -0.73 -6.17
C ILE A 101 -9.42 -1.47 -5.14
N ILE A 102 -8.86 -2.57 -4.64
CA ILE A 102 -9.43 -3.32 -3.52
C ILE A 102 -8.66 -2.92 -2.27
N GLN A 103 -9.41 -2.57 -1.22
CA GLN A 103 -8.86 -2.30 0.10
C GLN A 103 -8.96 -3.56 0.94
N ARG A 104 -7.84 -4.00 1.51
CA ARG A 104 -7.78 -5.10 2.47
C ARG A 104 -7.22 -4.60 3.79
N PHE A 105 -7.88 -4.98 4.88
CA PHE A 105 -7.49 -4.62 6.23
C PHE A 105 -7.02 -5.88 6.97
N PHE A 106 -5.88 -5.77 7.65
CA PHE A 106 -5.39 -6.77 8.57
C PHE A 106 -5.23 -6.15 9.97
N PRO A 107 -5.54 -6.89 11.05
CA PRO A 107 -5.17 -6.44 12.38
C PRO A 107 -3.64 -6.39 12.50
N MET A 108 -3.09 -5.52 13.36
CA MET A 108 -1.65 -5.47 13.60
C MET A 108 -1.07 -6.81 14.09
N SER A 109 -1.87 -7.58 14.84
CA SER A 109 -1.50 -8.94 15.26
C SER A 109 -1.30 -9.93 14.11
N ALA A 110 -1.65 -9.55 12.87
CA ALA A 110 -1.29 -10.33 11.69
C ALA A 110 0.24 -10.33 11.46
N LEU A 111 1.02 -9.47 12.11
CA LEU A 111 2.49 -9.53 12.05
C LEU A 111 3.06 -10.69 12.90
N ASP A 112 2.32 -11.16 13.92
CA ASP A 112 2.70 -12.32 14.73
C ASP A 112 2.60 -13.64 13.93
N ASP A 113 1.63 -13.72 13.02
CA ASP A 113 1.42 -14.80 12.05
C ASP A 113 0.97 -14.21 10.71
N PRO A 114 1.92 -13.86 9.82
CA PRO A 114 1.60 -13.15 8.58
C PRO A 114 1.08 -14.06 7.48
N THR A 115 0.63 -15.28 7.77
CA THR A 115 0.26 -16.26 6.73
C THR A 115 -0.84 -15.74 5.79
N GLU A 116 -1.96 -15.23 6.32
CA GLU A 116 -3.06 -14.70 5.49
C GLU A 116 -2.64 -13.41 4.76
N MET A 117 -1.92 -12.54 5.46
CA MET A 117 -1.39 -11.30 4.89
C MET A 117 -0.39 -11.59 3.76
N SER A 118 0.47 -12.59 3.92
CA SER A 118 1.45 -13.01 2.91
C SER A 118 0.75 -13.58 1.68
N ALA A 119 -0.27 -14.44 1.86
CA ALA A 119 -1.03 -14.99 0.75
C ALA A 119 -1.72 -13.88 -0.06
N PHE A 120 -2.34 -12.91 0.62
CA PHE A 120 -2.92 -11.74 -0.05
C PHE A 120 -1.86 -10.94 -0.81
N LEU A 121 -0.71 -10.67 -0.20
CA LEU A 121 0.36 -9.89 -0.84
C LEU A 121 0.97 -10.64 -2.02
N ASP A 122 1.11 -11.96 -1.96
CA ASP A 122 1.63 -12.75 -3.08
C ASP A 122 0.72 -12.61 -4.31
N GLU A 123 -0.59 -12.65 -4.13
CA GLU A 123 -1.58 -12.43 -5.18
C GLU A 123 -1.57 -10.99 -5.68
N ALA A 124 -1.59 -10.01 -4.76
CA ALA A 124 -1.63 -8.59 -5.09
C ALA A 124 -0.37 -8.13 -5.82
N GLU A 125 0.82 -8.56 -5.37
CA GLU A 125 2.10 -8.23 -6.01
C GLU A 125 2.23 -8.88 -7.39
N ALA A 126 1.75 -10.12 -7.54
CA ALA A 126 1.70 -10.78 -8.85
C ALA A 126 0.80 -10.01 -9.81
N HIS A 127 -0.40 -9.67 -9.37
CA HIS A 127 -1.34 -8.88 -10.16
C HIS A 127 -0.76 -7.49 -10.51
N ALA A 128 -0.20 -6.78 -9.53
CA ALA A 128 0.40 -5.47 -9.72
C ALA A 128 1.54 -5.48 -10.76
N ARG A 129 2.36 -6.55 -10.78
CA ARG A 129 3.41 -6.74 -11.80
C ARG A 129 2.84 -6.98 -13.20
N GLU A 130 1.64 -7.52 -13.34
CA GLU A 130 1.07 -7.88 -14.63
C GLU A 130 0.32 -6.74 -15.31
N LEU A 131 -0.21 -5.78 -14.52
CA LEU A 131 -0.99 -4.64 -14.98
C LEU A 131 -0.26 -3.79 -16.03
N ASP A 132 -1.00 -3.41 -17.08
CA ASP A 132 -0.57 -2.44 -18.08
C ASP A 132 -1.13 -1.05 -17.74
N PRO A 133 -0.29 -0.05 -17.44
CA PRO A 133 -0.72 1.33 -17.22
C PRO A 133 -1.64 1.88 -18.30
N ARG A 134 -1.41 1.47 -19.56
CA ARG A 134 -2.24 1.93 -20.68
C ARG A 134 -3.67 1.43 -20.55
N GLU A 135 -3.86 0.16 -20.22
CA GLU A 135 -5.20 -0.43 -20.03
C GLU A 135 -5.92 0.24 -18.85
N LEU A 136 -5.18 0.63 -17.81
CA LEU A 136 -5.71 1.38 -16.67
C LEU A 136 -6.17 2.77 -17.07
N ILE A 137 -5.36 3.51 -17.83
CA ILE A 137 -5.73 4.83 -18.35
C ILE A 137 -6.96 4.71 -19.25
N GLU A 138 -6.98 3.75 -20.18
CA GLU A 138 -8.12 3.54 -21.07
C GLU A 138 -9.39 3.18 -20.28
N CYS A 139 -9.27 2.30 -19.28
CA CYS A 139 -10.35 1.93 -18.39
C CYS A 139 -10.94 3.14 -17.64
N ARG A 140 -10.08 4.03 -17.15
CA ARG A 140 -10.47 5.21 -16.36
C ARG A 140 -11.26 6.22 -17.19
N PHE A 141 -10.82 6.48 -18.42
CA PHE A 141 -11.36 7.56 -19.25
C PHE A 141 -12.43 7.13 -20.24
N PHE A 142 -12.44 5.87 -20.68
CA PHE A 142 -13.32 5.39 -21.75
C PHE A 142 -14.30 4.28 -21.33
N GLY A 143 -14.09 3.61 -20.19
CA GLY A 143 -14.93 2.51 -19.71
C GLY A 143 -14.25 1.14 -19.89
N PRO A 144 -14.95 0.00 -19.68
CA PRO A 144 -14.30 -1.29 -19.46
C PRO A 144 -13.37 -1.72 -20.62
N CYS A 145 -12.07 -1.49 -20.39
CA CYS A 145 -10.90 -1.83 -21.19
C CYS A 145 -10.81 -1.22 -22.60
N GLY A 146 -11.46 -0.05 -22.84
CA GLY A 146 -11.38 0.71 -24.09
C GLY A 146 -12.72 0.89 -24.78
#